data_AF-A0A1M7YAI3-F1
#
_entry.id   AF-A0A1M7YAI3-F1
#
_cell.length_a   1.000
_cell.length_b   1.000
_cell.length_c   1.000
_cell.angle_alpha   90.00
_cell.angle_beta   90.00
_cell.angle_gamma   90.00
#
_symmetry.space_group_name_H-M   'P 1'
#
loop_
_entity.id
_entity.type
_entity.pdbx_description
1 polymer ?
#
loop_
_entity_poly.entity_id
_entity_poly.type
_entity_poly.pdbx_seq_one_letter_code
_entity_poly.pdbx_strand_id
1 'polypeptide(L)' 'MTDQHCPGFEANKSLNEVKLKCPDCGKEFDVFSDELDKTIKCPACSSKVDPKTCTAG' A
#
# COMPACT_ATOMS: atom_id res chain seq x y z
N MET A 1 1.43 -34.70 3.75
CA MET A 1 2.59 -33.78 3.76
C MET A 1 2.15 -32.52 3.04
N THR A 2 1.61 -31.52 3.74
CA THR A 2 2.39 -30.41 4.34
C THR A 2 3.45 -29.96 3.34
N ASP A 3 3.34 -28.83 2.67
CA ASP A 3 2.81 -27.53 3.08
C ASP A 3 2.31 -26.77 1.83
N GLN A 4 1.27 -25.96 2.02
CA GLN A 4 0.95 -24.88 1.11
C GLN A 4 1.78 -23.65 1.51
N HIS A 5 3.11 -23.71 1.46
CA HIS A 5 3.88 -22.47 1.41
C HIS A 5 3.82 -21.97 -0.03
N CYS A 6 2.81 -21.15 -0.32
CA CYS A 6 2.91 -20.18 -1.39
C CYS A 6 4.05 -19.23 -0.96
N PRO A 7 5.26 -19.33 -1.55
CA PRO A 7 6.49 -18.76 -0.99
C PRO A 7 6.61 -17.25 -1.26
N GLY A 8 5.50 -16.52 -1.14
CA GLY A 8 5.37 -15.13 -1.59
C GLY A 8 5.15 -14.09 -0.48
N PHE A 9 4.97 -14.50 0.78
CA PHE A 9 4.50 -13.58 1.83
C PHE A 9 5.53 -13.27 2.93
N GLU A 10 6.73 -13.85 2.92
CA GLU A 10 7.74 -13.59 3.97
C GLU A 10 8.79 -12.53 3.56
N ALA A 11 8.77 -12.05 2.31
CA ALA A 11 9.73 -11.08 1.79
C ALA A 11 9.44 -9.62 2.17
N ASN A 12 8.27 -9.31 2.73
CA ASN A 12 7.86 -7.95 3.10
C ASN A 12 8.00 -7.67 4.61
N LYS A 13 8.62 -8.57 5.39
CA LYS A 13 8.72 -8.54 6.87
C LYS A 13 9.39 -7.28 7.46
N SER A 14 9.94 -6.41 6.62
CA SER A 14 10.58 -5.14 7.01
C SER A 14 9.88 -3.90 6.47
N LEU A 15 8.84 -4.06 5.65
CA LEU A 15 8.05 -2.95 5.13
C LEU A 15 6.92 -2.67 6.10
N ASN A 16 6.89 -1.46 6.66
CA ASN A 16 5.79 -1.05 7.52
C ASN A 16 4.55 -0.78 6.66
N GLU A 17 3.46 -1.49 6.93
CA GLU A 17 2.15 -1.28 6.32
C GLU A 17 1.52 -0.01 6.88
N VAL A 18 1.16 0.91 6.00
CA VAL A 18 0.55 2.20 6.29
C VAL A 18 -0.79 2.25 5.58
N LYS A 19 -1.85 2.54 6.33
CA LYS A 19 -3.17 2.78 5.76
C LYS A 19 -3.22 4.17 5.16
N LEU A 20 -3.52 4.26 3.86
CA LEU A 20 -3.87 5.51 3.23
C LEU A 20 -5.29 5.52 2.70
N LYS A 21 -5.84 6.73 2.60
CA LYS A 21 -7.12 7.00 1.99
C LYS A 21 -6.92 7.68 0.65
N CYS A 22 -7.50 7.11 -0.40
CA CYS A 22 -7.52 7.74 -1.72
C CYS A 22 -8.29 9.08 -1.64
N PRO A 23 -7.68 10.21 -2.01
CA PRO A 23 -8.39 11.50 -2.03
C PRO A 23 -9.43 11.61 -3.15
N ASP A 24 -9.30 10.77 -4.18
CA ASP A 24 -10.13 10.82 -5.39
C ASP A 24 -11.44 10.04 -5.20
N CYS A 25 -11.37 8.81 -4.67
CA CYS A 25 -12.54 7.96 -4.44
C CYS A 25 -12.90 7.75 -2.95
N GLY A 26 -12.04 8.17 -2.02
CA GLY A 26 -12.25 7.97 -0.58
C GLY A 26 -11.97 6.55 -0.07
N LYS A 27 -11.49 5.63 -0.92
CA LYS A 27 -11.18 4.25 -0.53
C LYS A 27 -9.94 4.19 0.35
N GLU A 28 -10.02 3.48 1.47
CA GLU A 28 -8.86 3.14 2.32
C GLU A 28 -8.19 1.86 1.82
N PHE A 29 -6.86 1.88 1.75
CA PHE A 29 -6.04 0.75 1.35
C PHE A 29 -4.68 0.78 2.06
N ASP A 30 -4.15 -0.40 2.33
CA ASP A 30 -2.83 -0.59 2.94
C ASP A 30 -1.75 -0.51 1.87
N VAL A 31 -0.70 0.27 2.13
CA VAL A 31 0.51 0.28 1.31
C VAL A 31 1.74 0.14 2.16
N PHE A 32 2.85 -0.21 1.52
CA PHE A 32 4.13 -0.35 2.17
C PHE A 32 4.89 0.97 2.21
N SER A 33 5.73 1.13 3.22
CA SER A 33 6.51 2.36 3.41
C SER A 33 7.49 2.67 2.26
N ASP A 34 7.95 1.69 1.48
CA ASP A 34 8.77 1.94 0.27
C ASP A 34 7.95 2.55 -0.88
N GLU A 35 6.66 2.19 -0.95
CA GLU A 35 5.75 2.76 -1.95
C GLU A 35 5.34 4.18 -1.58
N LEU A 36 5.48 4.58 -0.30
CA LEU A 36 5.21 5.95 0.13
C LEU A 36 6.19 6.97 -0.50
N ASP A 37 7.35 6.51 -0.99
CA ASP A 37 8.29 7.40 -1.67
C ASP A 37 7.90 7.71 -3.12
N LYS A 38 6.97 6.92 -3.68
CA LYS A 38 6.57 6.92 -5.09
C LYS A 38 5.07 7.21 -5.23
N THR A 39 4.64 7.54 -6.46
CA THR A 39 3.22 7.68 -6.78
C THR A 39 2.58 6.30 -6.88
N ILE A 40 1.58 6.03 -6.03
CA ILE A 40 0.86 4.74 -5.96
C ILE A 40 -0.44 4.86 -6.76
N LYS A 41 -0.88 3.78 -7.41
CA LYS A 41 -2.23 3.75 -8.03
C LYS A 41 -3.24 3.18 -7.05
N CYS A 42 -4.36 3.89 -6.87
CA CYS A 42 -5.45 3.38 -6.06
C CYS A 42 -6.00 2.08 -6.65
N PRO A 43 -6.14 1.00 -5.87
CA PRO A 43 -6.67 -0.28 -6.37
C PRO A 43 -8.18 -0.21 -6.70
N ALA A 44 -8.90 0.82 -6.25
CA ALA A 44 -10.33 0.99 -6.51
C ALA A 44 -10.61 1.81 -7.77
N CYS A 45 -10.01 3.00 -7.89
CA CYS A 45 -10.27 3.92 -9.01
C CYS A 45 -9.11 4.06 -10.01
N SER A 46 -7.96 3.44 -9.76
CA SER A 46 -6.73 3.58 -10.55
C SER A 46 -6.15 5.00 -10.61
N SER A 47 -6.64 5.93 -9.79
CA SER A 47 -6.11 7.29 -9.67
C SER A 47 -4.72 7.27 -9.03
N LYS A 48 -3.88 8.22 -9.44
CA LYS A 48 -2.53 8.44 -8.88
C LYS A 48 -2.67 9.07 -7.51
N VAL A 49 -2.16 8.41 -6.49
CA VAL A 49 -2.17 8.86 -5.10
C VAL A 49 -0.72 9.10 -4.68
N ASP A 50 -0.45 10.31 -4.17
CA ASP A 50 0.87 10.71 -3.69
C ASP A 50 0.89 10.71 -2.16
N PRO A 51 1.28 9.59 -1.52
CA PRO A 51 1.29 9.45 -0.07
C PRO A 51 2.16 10.47 0.68
N LYS A 52 3.22 11.02 0.06
CA LYS A 52 4.00 12.13 0.64
C LYS A 52 3.14 13.37 0.90
N THR A 53 2.16 13.62 0.03
CA THR A 53 1.25 14.76 0.17
C THR A 53 0.11 14.50 1.16
N CYS A 54 -0.07 13.25 1.58
CA CYS A 54 -1.02 12.86 2.63
C CYS A 54 -0.44 13.01 4.05
N THR A 55 0.57 13.87 4.24
CA THR A 55 1.07 14.19 5.57
C THR A 55 -0.04 14.97 6.30
N ALA A 56 -0.62 14.36 7.33
CA ALA A 56 -1.69 14.93 8.13
C ALA A 56 -1.36 16.40 8.51
N GLY A 57 -2.20 17.32 8.01
CA GLY A 57 -2.27 18.69 8.51
C GLY A 57 -3.07 18.76 9.80
#